data_AF-A0A523YYU2-F1
#
_entry.id   AF-A0A523YYU2-F1
#
_cell.length_a   1.000
_cell.length_b   1.000
_cell.length_c   1.000
_cell.angle_alpha   90.00
_cell.angle_beta   90.00
_cell.angle_gamma   90.00
#
_symmetry.space_group_name_H-M   'P 1'
#
loop_
_entity.id
_entity.type
_entity.pdbx_description
1 polymer ?
#
loop_
_entity_poly.entity_id
_entity_poly.type
_entity_poly.pdbx_seq_one_letter_code
_entity_poly.pdbx_strand_id
1 'polypeptide(L)'
;KAKEVRGLAERVITLGKRGDLHARRQALRFVYSKNVVEKVFDDLAERYAARPGGYTRIVKLGPRQGDGARMAQLEMVAEEES
;
A
#
# COMPACT_ATOMS: atom_id res chain seq x y z
N LYS A 1 -4.19 6.57 12.18
CA LYS A 1 -4.66 5.38 11.43
C LYS A 1 -4.32 5.45 9.94
N ALA A 2 -5.11 6.09 9.05
CA ALA A 2 -4.81 6.08 7.59
C ALA A 2 -3.39 6.56 7.23
N LYS A 3 -2.89 7.61 7.90
CA LYS A 3 -1.51 8.10 7.74
C LYS A 3 -0.43 7.08 8.12
N GLU A 4 -0.68 6.25 9.12
CA GLU A 4 0.28 5.23 9.57
C GLU A 4 0.32 4.04 8.60
N VAL A 5 -0.86 3.61 8.13
CA VAL A 5 -0.99 2.53 7.14
C VAL A 5 -0.31 2.90 5.83
N ARG A 6 -0.38 4.17 5.41
CA ARG A 6 0.32 4.67 4.22
C ARG A 6 1.82 4.37 4.26
N GLY A 7 2.51 4.68 5.35
CA GLY A 7 3.95 4.45 5.45
C GLY A 7 4.33 2.98 5.34
N LEU A 8 3.50 2.09 5.88
CA LEU A 8 3.69 0.65 5.79
C LEU A 8 3.44 0.14 4.36
N ALA A 9 2.35 0.56 3.73
CA ALA A 9 2.00 0.18 2.37
C ALA A 9 3.08 0.60 1.36
N GLU A 10 3.57 1.85 1.44
CA GLU A 10 4.65 2.35 0.60
C GLU A 10 5.91 1.48 0.70
N ARG A 11 6.29 1.11 1.93
CA ARG A 11 7.47 0.28 2.18
C ARG A 11 7.29 -1.12 1.62
N VAL A 12 6.14 -1.75 1.82
CA VAL A 12 5.86 -3.11 1.35
C VAL A 12 5.85 -3.18 -0.17
N ILE A 13 5.24 -2.20 -0.86
CA ILE A 13 5.25 -2.11 -2.33
C ILE A 13 6.67 -1.90 -2.85
N THR A 14 7.46 -1.04 -2.19
CA THR A 14 8.87 -0.84 -2.54
C THR A 14 9.70 -2.11 -2.40
N LEU A 15 9.46 -2.92 -1.37
CA LEU A 15 10.07 -4.25 -1.23
C LEU A 15 9.61 -5.20 -2.33
N GLY A 16 8.33 -5.17 -2.70
CA GLY A 16 7.77 -5.93 -3.83
C GLY A 16 8.50 -5.65 -5.13
N LYS A 17 8.70 -4.37 -5.46
CA LYS A 17 9.46 -3.93 -6.64
C LYS A 17 10.92 -4.40 -6.65
N ARG A 18 11.54 -4.62 -5.48
CA ARG A 18 12.90 -5.15 -5.40
C ARG A 18 12.97 -6.64 -5.78
N GLY A 19 11.89 -7.39 -5.58
CA GLY A 19 11.71 -8.75 -6.09
C GLY A 19 12.54 -9.86 -5.44
N ASP A 20 13.59 -9.55 -4.68
CA ASP A 20 14.49 -10.57 -4.12
C ASP A 20 13.90 -11.34 -2.93
N LEU A 21 14.45 -12.53 -2.67
CA LEU A 21 14.04 -13.40 -1.56
C LEU A 21 14.17 -12.70 -0.19
N HIS A 22 15.18 -11.84 -0.04
CA HIS A 22 15.40 -11.10 1.19
C HIS A 22 14.28 -10.06 1.42
N ALA A 23 13.81 -9.40 0.37
CA ALA A 23 12.71 -8.45 0.36
C ALA A 23 11.41 -9.14 0.71
N ARG A 24 11.17 -10.33 0.14
CA ARG A 24 10.00 -11.14 0.45
C ARG A 24 9.97 -11.53 1.93
N ARG A 25 11.11 -11.94 2.48
CA ARG A 25 11.25 -12.23 3.93
C ARG A 25 11.07 -10.98 4.80
N GLN A 26 11.54 -9.82 4.35
CA GLN A 26 11.31 -8.54 5.03
C GLN A 26 9.82 -8.15 5.01
N ALA A 27 9.13 -8.30 3.88
CA ALA A 27 7.71 -8.01 3.74
C ALA A 27 6.83 -8.89 4.66
N LEU A 28 7.17 -10.18 4.79
CA LEU A 28 6.49 -11.11 5.70
C LEU A 28 6.58 -10.75 7.18
N ARG A 29 7.50 -9.86 7.58
CA ARG A 29 7.55 -9.32 8.96
C ARG A 29 6.43 -8.31 9.23
N PHE A 30 5.89 -7.72 8.17
CA PHE A 30 4.86 -6.68 8.24
C PHE A 30 3.49 -7.20 7.83
N VAL A 31 3.44 -8.11 6.86
CA VAL A 31 2.21 -8.68 6.31
C VAL A 31 2.19 -10.18 6.58
N TYR A 32 1.29 -10.61 7.46
CA TYR A 32 1.19 -12.02 7.87
C TYR A 32 0.62 -12.93 6.77
N SER A 33 -0.17 -12.38 5.84
CA SER A 33 -0.78 -13.17 4.78
C SER A 33 0.16 -13.35 3.59
N LYS A 34 0.54 -14.60 3.32
CA LYS A 34 1.41 -14.96 2.19
C LYS A 34 0.80 -14.58 0.83
N ASN A 35 -0.51 -14.75 0.66
CA ASN A 35 -1.22 -14.42 -0.57
C ASN A 35 -1.16 -12.91 -0.88
N VAL A 36 -1.18 -12.07 0.17
CA VAL A 36 -1.03 -10.62 0.00
C VAL A 36 0.40 -10.28 -0.40
N VAL A 37 1.40 -10.93 0.19
CA VAL A 37 2.81 -10.73 -0.20
C VAL A 37 3.05 -11.18 -1.64
N GLU A 38 2.49 -12.31 -2.06
CA GLU A 38 2.55 -12.76 -3.45
C GLU A 38 1.98 -11.72 -4.42
N LYS A 39 0.75 -11.26 -4.18
CA LYS A 39 0.13 -10.19 -4.98
C LYS A 39 0.95 -8.90 -5.04
N VAL A 40 1.68 -8.56 -3.97
CA VAL A 40 2.56 -7.39 -3.93
C VAL A 40 3.79 -7.57 -4.81
N PHE A 41 4.37 -8.77 -4.83
CA PHE A 41 5.60 -9.08 -5.56
C PHE A 41 5.34 -9.41 -7.03
N ASP A 42 4.11 -9.77 -7.37
CA ASP A 42 3.66 -10.02 -8.74
C ASP A 42 2.93 -8.78 -9.28
N ASP A 43 1.60 -8.73 -9.15
CA ASP A 43 0.73 -7.69 -9.74
C ASP A 43 1.19 -6.25 -9.43
N LEU A 44 1.47 -5.94 -8.16
CA LEU A 44 1.77 -4.56 -7.75
C LEU A 44 3.19 -4.14 -8.08
N ALA A 45 4.12 -5.09 -8.15
CA ALA A 45 5.50 -4.82 -8.55
C ALA A 45 5.54 -4.39 -10.01
N GLU A 46 4.81 -5.10 -10.88
CA GLU A 46 4.64 -4.75 -12.29
C GLU A 46 3.91 -3.41 -12.45
N ARG A 47 2.73 -3.27 -11.82
CA ARG A 47 1.90 -2.05 -11.90
C ARG A 47 2.65 -0.78 -11.51
N TYR A 48 3.58 -0.86 -10.57
CA TYR A 48 4.31 0.30 -10.07
C TYR A 48 5.77 0.33 -10.49
N ALA A 49 6.20 -0.49 -11.45
CA ALA A 49 7.59 -0.61 -11.89
C ALA A 49 8.22 0.76 -12.18
N ALA A 50 7.52 1.60 -12.97
CA ALA A 50 7.99 2.92 -13.38
C ALA A 50 7.81 4.04 -12.32
N ARG A 51 6.97 3.84 -11.30
CA ARG A 51 6.65 4.89 -10.31
C ARG A 51 7.67 4.90 -9.16
N PRO A 52 8.36 6.02 -8.85
CA PRO A 52 9.38 6.07 -7.80
C PRO A 52 8.82 6.14 -6.37
N GLY A 53 7.51 6.35 -6.18
CA GLY A 53 6.86 6.39 -4.87
C GLY A 53 5.46 6.98 -4.95
N GLY A 54 4.73 7.03 -3.82
CA GLY A 54 3.38 7.58 -3.80
C GLY A 54 2.35 6.61 -4.38
N TYR A 55 2.46 5.34 -4.03
CA TYR A 55 1.58 4.26 -4.48
C TYR A 55 0.19 4.32 -3.86
N THR A 56 0.02 5.11 -2.80
CA THR A 56 -1.25 5.27 -2.10
C THR A 56 -1.70 6.73 -1.98
N ARG A 57 -3.02 6.94 -2.05
CA ARG A 57 -3.68 8.23 -1.84
C ARG A 57 -4.61 8.15 -0.64
N ILE A 58 -4.68 9.22 0.16
CA ILE A 58 -5.64 9.35 1.25
C ILE A 58 -6.69 10.39 0.85
N VAL A 59 -7.93 9.96 0.78
CA VAL A 59 -9.10 10.84 0.59
C VAL A 59 -9.76 11.04 1.95
N LYS A 60 -9.94 12.29 2.36
CA LYS A 60 -10.67 12.59 3.60
C LYS A 60 -12.15 12.42 3.34
N LEU A 61 -12.82 11.67 4.20
CA LEU A 61 -14.26 11.52 4.17
C LEU A 61 -14.87 12.41 5.25
N GLY A 62 -16.17 12.71 5.12
CA GLY A 62 -16.94 13.39 6.15
C GLY A 62 -16.89 12.65 7.50
N PRO A 63 -17.32 13.31 8.58
CA PRO A 63 -17.39 12.67 9.89
C PRO A 63 -18.35 11.48 9.85
N ARG A 64 -18.00 10.41 10.57
CA ARG A 64 -18.87 9.23 10.69
C ARG A 64 -20.15 9.61 11.44
N GLN A 65 -21.28 9.16 10.92
CA GLN A 65 -22.58 9.34 11.58
C GLN A 65 -22.59 8.53 12.89
N GLY A 66 -22.90 9.18 14.01
CA GLY A 66 -22.91 8.58 15.35
C GLY A 66 -21.83 9.17 16.26
N ASP A 67 -20.56 8.83 16.03
CA ASP A 67 -19.44 9.22 16.90
C ASP A 67 -18.67 10.46 16.41
N GLY A 68 -19.03 11.01 15.25
CA GLY A 68 -18.38 12.20 14.66
C GLY A 68 -16.91 11.98 14.28
N ALA A 69 -16.43 10.74 14.26
CA ALA A 69 -15.03 10.45 14.02
C ALA A 69 -14.61 10.86 12.60
N ARG A 70 -13.44 11.50 12.47
CA ARG A 70 -12.88 11.87 11.16
C ARG A 70 -12.50 10.61 10.39
N MET A 71 -13.16 10.40 9.26
CA MET A 71 -12.93 9.26 8.39
C MET A 71 -11.96 9.62 7.26
N ALA A 72 -11.27 8.61 6.75
CA ALA A 72 -10.46 8.74 5.56
C ALA A 72 -10.39 7.39 4.84
N GLN A 73 -10.42 7.43 3.51
CA GLN A 73 -10.24 6.29 2.64
C GLN A 73 -8.79 6.28 2.16
N LEU A 74 -8.15 5.11 2.21
CA LEU A 74 -6.81 4.88 1.68
C LEU A 74 -6.96 4.02 0.42
N GLU A 75 -6.47 4.52 -0.70
CA GLU A 75 -6.62 3.89 -2.00
C GLU A 75 -5.26 3.72 -2.69
N MET A 76 -5.19 2.74 -3.57
CA MET A 76 -4.04 2.50 -4.45
C MET A 76 -4.17 3.39 -5.67
N VAL A 77 -3.09 4.03 -6.10
CA VAL A 77 -3.12 4.97 -7.24
C VAL A 77 -3.07 4.20 -8.56
N ALA A 78 -4.05 4.35 -9.44
CA ALA A 78 -4.01 3.77 -10.79
C ALA A 78 -3.10 4.58 -11.74
N GLU A 79 -2.68 3.99 -12.86
CA GLU A 79 -1.88 4.70 -13.89
C GLU A 79 -2.66 5.81 -14.59
N GLU A 80 -3.99 5.69 -14.70
CA GLU A 80 -4.87 6.63 -15.44
C GLU A 80 -4.99 8.04 -14.82
N GLU A 81 -4.42 8.28 -13.64
CA GLU A 81 -4.50 9.58 -12.94
C GLU A 81 -3.15 10.30 -12.81
N SER A 82 -2.23 10.16 -13.78
CA SER A 82 -0.94 10.87 -13.78
C SER A 82 -0.88 11.98 -14.83
#